data_AF-A0A842TVT5-F1
#
_entry.id   AF-A0A842TVT5-F1
#
_cell.length_a   1.000
_cell.length_b   1.000
_cell.length_c   1.000
_cell.angle_alpha   90.00
_cell.angle_beta   90.00
_cell.angle_gamma   90.00
#
_symmetry.space_group_name_H-M   'P 1'
#
loop_
_entity.id
_entity.type
_entity.pdbx_description
1 polymer ?
#
loop_
_entity_poly.entity_id
_entity_poly.type
_entity_poly.pdbx_seq_one_letter_code
_entity_poly.pdbx_strand_id
1 'polypeptide(L)' 'MILRNKDISKMSEKEIQNKIKELRIELIKNQTNVSKGGKLKTREIKRTIAKLHTFNRLNKKSVENK' A
#
# COMPACT_ATOMS: atom_id res chain seq x y z
N MET A 1 -9.27 5.13 -0.98
CA MET A 1 -9.02 3.82 -1.62
C MET A 1 -8.85 2.77 -0.52
N ILE A 2 -9.67 1.73 -0.50
CA ILE A 2 -9.62 0.68 0.54
C ILE A 2 -9.38 -0.67 -0.15
N LEU A 3 -8.11 -1.08 -0.24
CA LEU A 3 -7.74 -2.42 -0.68
C LEU A 3 -8.17 -3.42 0.41
N ARG A 4 -8.94 -4.45 0.05
CA ARG A 4 -9.38 -5.49 1.00
C ARG A 4 -8.31 -6.57 1.12
N ASN A 5 -8.21 -7.18 2.28
CA ASN A 5 -7.19 -8.21 2.54
C ASN A 5 -7.32 -9.41 1.58
N LYS A 6 -8.54 -9.78 1.19
CA LYS A 6 -8.82 -10.83 0.20
C LYS A 6 -8.30 -10.53 -1.22
N ASP A 7 -8.13 -9.25 -1.54
CA ASP A 7 -7.61 -8.82 -2.83
C ASP A 7 -6.08 -8.86 -2.77
N ILE A 8 -5.50 -8.41 -1.66
CA ILE A 8 -4.05 -8.48 -1.38
C ILE A 8 -3.55 -9.93 -1.39
N SER A 9 -4.33 -10.86 -0.84
CA SER A 9 -3.93 -12.27 -0.76
C SER A 9 -3.81 -12.97 -2.11
N LYS A 10 -4.38 -12.39 -3.17
CA LYS A 10 -4.28 -12.89 -4.54
C LYS A 10 -3.13 -12.29 -5.33
N MET A 11 -2.44 -11.30 -4.76
CA MET A 11 -1.32 -10.62 -5.41
C MET A 11 -0.01 -11.35 -5.10
N SER A 12 0.81 -11.53 -6.13
CA SER A 12 2.21 -11.95 -6.01
C SER A 12 3.05 -10.86 -5.32
N GLU A 13 4.22 -11.23 -4.78
CA GLU A 13 5.14 -10.26 -4.17
C GLU A 13 5.52 -9.16 -5.16
N LYS A 14 5.73 -9.49 -6.44
CA LYS A 14 6.03 -8.51 -7.50
C LYS A 14 4.89 -7.52 -7.71
N GLU A 15 3.64 -7.99 -7.75
CA GLU A 15 2.47 -7.13 -7.89
C GLU A 15 2.27 -6.22 -6.67
N ILE A 16 2.52 -6.76 -5.46
CA ILE A 16 2.51 -5.97 -4.23
C ILE A 16 3.55 -4.85 -4.28
N GLN A 17 4.79 -5.15 -4.68
CA GLN A 17 5.85 -4.15 -4.79
C GLN A 17 5.52 -3.07 -5.82
N ASN A 18 4.97 -3.47 -6.97
CA ASN A 18 4.52 -2.53 -8.00
C ASN A 18 3.39 -1.63 -7.47
N LYS A 19 2.41 -2.20 -6.75
CA LYS A 19 1.32 -1.44 -6.13
C LYS A 19 1.81 -0.45 -5.08
N ILE A 20 2.80 -0.83 -4.27
CA ILE A 20 3.43 0.07 -3.31
C ILE A 20 4.08 1.26 -4.03
N LYS A 21 4.80 1.03 -5.14
CA LYS A 21 5.41 2.11 -5.93
C LYS A 21 4.36 3.07 -6.50
N GLU A 22 3.30 2.55 -7.09
CA GLU A 22 2.17 3.36 -7.59
C GLU A 22 1.57 4.24 -6.49
N LEU A 23 1.25 3.65 -5.34
CA LEU A 23 0.65 4.34 -4.20
C LEU A 23 1.59 5.40 -3.61
N ARG A 24 2.92 5.20 -3.66
CA ARG A 24 3.89 6.23 -3.24
C ARG A 24 3.89 7.43 -4.17
N ILE A 25 3.81 7.21 -5.48
CA ILE A 25 3.71 8.32 -6.45
C ILE A 25 2.40 9.09 -6.22
N GLU A 26 1.29 8.37 -6.02
CA GLU A 26 0.00 8.99 -5.71
C GLU A 26 0.04 9.78 -4.39
N LEU A 27 0.75 9.27 -3.38
CA LEU A 27 0.95 9.95 -2.10
C LEU A 27 1.66 11.29 -2.28
N ILE A 28 2.75 11.32 -3.07
CA ILE A 28 3.52 12.55 -3.33
C ILE A 28 2.64 13.57 -4.05
N LYS A 29 1.92 13.15 -5.10
CA LYS A 29 0.98 14.02 -5.82
C LYS A 29 -0.13 14.57 -4.92
N ASN A 30 -0.62 13.76 -3.97
CA ASN A 30 -1.60 14.23 -3.00
C ASN A 30 -1.00 15.21 -2.01
N GLN A 31 0.22 14.98 -1.51
CA GLN A 31 0.90 15.91 -0.59
C GLN A 31 1.09 17.29 -1.21
N THR A 32 1.47 17.35 -2.50
CA THR A 32 1.60 18.63 -3.22
C THR A 32 0.27 19.36 -3.44
N ASN A 33 -0.86 18.64 -3.38
CA ASN A 33 -2.21 19.20 -3.53
C ASN A 33 -2.86 19.55 -2.17
N VAL A 34 -2.45 18.88 -1.09
CA VAL A 34 -2.90 19.18 0.28
C VAL A 34 -2.45 20.57 0.71
N SER A 35 -1.25 21.01 0.33
CA SER A 35 -0.77 22.38 0.57
C SER A 35 -1.64 23.45 -0.10
N LYS A 36 -2.50 23.06 -1.06
CA LYS A 36 -3.45 23.93 -1.77
C LYS A 36 -4.90 23.78 -1.26
N GLY A 37 -5.11 23.16 -0.10
CA GLY A 37 -6.44 22.99 0.51
C GLY A 37 -7.22 21.73 0.10
N GLY A 38 -6.59 20.78 -0.61
CA GLY A 38 -7.23 19.53 -1.04
C GLY A 38 -7.46 18.48 0.06
N LYS A 39 -8.61 17.78 0.03
CA LYS A 39 -9.06 16.79 1.03
C LYS A 39 -8.22 15.48 1.09
N LEU A 40 -7.62 15.23 2.26
CA LEU A 40 -7.51 14.00 3.10
C LEU A 40 -7.32 12.57 2.53
N LYS A 41 -7.03 12.34 1.24
CA LYS A 41 -6.72 10.98 0.74
C LYS A 41 -5.39 10.40 1.23
N THR A 42 -4.49 11.27 1.71
CA THR A 42 -3.16 10.92 2.27
C THR A 42 -3.24 9.83 3.33
N ARG A 43 -4.22 9.88 4.24
CA ARG A 43 -4.37 8.89 5.32
C ARG A 43 -4.72 7.50 4.79
N GLU A 44 -5.58 7.44 3.78
CA GLU A 44 -6.03 6.18 3.17
C GLU A 44 -4.91 5.51 2.37
N ILE A 45 -4.15 6.31 1.61
CA ILE A 45 -3.00 5.84 0.83
C ILE A 45 -1.94 5.27 1.78
N LYS A 46 -1.59 6.01 2.84
CA LYS A 46 -0.65 5.52 3.87
C LYS A 46 -1.12 4.23 4.53
N ARG A 47 -2.42 4.12 4.88
CA ARG A 47 -2.99 2.89 5.44
C ARG A 47 -2.89 1.71 4.46
N THR A 48 -3.13 1.95 3.18
CA THR A 48 -3.05 0.89 2.16
C THR A 48 -1.61 0.41 1.97
N ILE A 49 -0.65 1.33 1.92
CA ILE A 49 0.79 0.99 1.87
C ILE A 49 1.20 0.17 3.10
N ALA A 50 0.75 0.54 4.30
CA ALA A 50 1.03 -0.20 5.53
C ALA A 50 0.49 -1.64 5.46
N LYS A 51 -0.75 -1.85 5.01
CA LYS A 51 -1.34 -3.18 4.84
C LYS A 51 -0.53 -4.06 3.88
N LEU A 52 -0.09 -3.49 2.75
CA LEU A 52 0.73 -4.20 1.76
C LEU A 52 2.08 -4.62 2.35
N HIS A 53 2.75 -3.74 3.08
CA HIS A 53 4.00 -4.07 3.77
C HIS A 53 3.81 -5.15 4.84
N THR A 54 2.76 -5.05 5.65
CA THR A 54 2.44 -6.06 6.67
C THR A 54 2.19 -7.42 6.05
N PHE A 55 1.40 -7.48 4.98
CA PHE A 55 1.13 -8.74 4.28
C PHE A 55 2.40 -9.37 3.73
N ASN A 56 3.26 -8.59 3.06
CA ASN A 56 4.51 -9.10 2.53
C ASN A 56 5.45 -9.65 3.63
N ARG A 57 5.50 -8.97 4.79
CA ARG A 57 6.28 -9.41 5.95
C ARG A 57 5.74 -10.71 6.56
N LEU A 58 4.42 -10.84 6.69
CA LEU A 58 3.79 -12.04 7.23
C LEU A 58 3.97 -13.26 6.30
N ASN A 59 3.86 -13.05 4.98
CA ASN A 59 4.12 -14.12 4.01
C ASN A 59 5.58 -14.58 4.03
N LYS A 60 6.56 -13.65 4.09
CA LYS A 60 7.98 -14.04 4.21
C LYS A 60 8.27 -14.89 5.44
N LYS A 61 7.71 -14.52 6.60
CA LYS A 61 7.83 -15.33 7.84
C LYS A 61 7.23 -16.72 7.71
N SER A 62 6.17 -16.91 6.91
CA SER A 62 5.59 -18.24 6.69
C SER A 62 6.42 -19.13 5.76
N VAL A 63 7.25 -18.52 4.90
CA VAL A 63 8.18 -19.24 4.01
C VAL A 63 9.48 -19.59 4.73
N GLU A 64 9.98 -18.73 5.63
CA GLU A 64 11.21 -18.97 6.40
C GLU A 64 11.06 -20.01 7.53
N ASN A 65 9.83 -20.26 8.01
CA ASN A 65 9.55 -21.24 9.06
C ASN A 65 9.10 -22.61 8.53
N LYS A 66 9.33 -22.89 7.23
CA LYS A 66 9.06 -24.17 6.57
C LYS A 66 10.37 -24.79 6.09
#